data_AF-A0A504YSW3-F1
#
_entry.id   AF-A0A504YSW3-F1
#
_cell.length_a   1.000
_cell.length_b   1.000
_cell.length_c   1.000
_cell.angle_alpha   90.00
_cell.angle_beta   90.00
_cell.angle_gamma   90.00
#
_symmetry.space_group_name_H-M   'P 1'
#
loop_
_entity.id
_entity.type
_entity.pdbx_description
1 polymer ?
#
loop_
_entity_poly.entity_id
_entity_poly.type
_entity_poly.pdbx_seq_one_letter_code
_entity_poly.pdbx_strand_id
1 'polypeptide(L)'
;MSELLEHVTDWESMLCLANVCLKPGGMLFITTLNQTRTSFLLGVVAAEYVLGIIPRGTHDWYKFIEPSRLQGALIRNGFRPHQLLGLTYNILTNQWSWTSNLCINYALTAVKTEDEKLEPSPPEKSGPNEQ
;
A
#
# COMPACT_ATOMS: atom_id res chain seq x y z
N MET A 1 -2.55 8.88 1.27
CA MET A 1 -2.34 8.93 -0.19
C MET A 1 -3.46 8.12 -0.82
N SER A 2 -4.21 8.70 -1.76
CA SER A 2 -5.39 8.06 -2.35
C SER A 2 -5.26 8.09 -3.86
N GLU A 3 -5.35 6.94 -4.52
CA GLU A 3 -5.33 6.78 -6.00
C GLU A 3 -4.14 7.45 -6.72
N LEU A 4 -3.08 7.79 -5.97
CA LEU A 4 -1.95 8.55 -6.50
C LEU A 4 -0.84 7.63 -6.99
N LEU A 5 -0.66 6.48 -6.33
CA LEU A 5 0.48 5.60 -6.57
C LEU A 5 0.46 4.99 -7.97
N GLU A 6 -0.71 4.81 -8.57
CA GLU A 6 -0.88 4.28 -9.94
C GLU A 6 -0.52 5.30 -11.04
N HIS A 7 -0.44 6.59 -10.70
CA HIS A 7 -0.07 7.64 -11.65
C HIS A 7 1.41 8.04 -11.56
N VAL A 8 2.15 7.56 -10.55
CA VAL A 8 3.54 7.93 -10.29
C VAL A 8 4.47 6.80 -10.72
N THR A 9 5.45 7.12 -11.57
CA THR A 9 6.43 6.16 -12.11
C THR A 9 7.33 5.54 -11.04
N ASP A 10 7.65 6.28 -9.98
CA ASP A 10 8.43 5.80 -8.83
C ASP A 10 7.67 6.01 -7.52
N TRP A 11 6.66 5.17 -7.31
CA TRP A 11 5.84 5.19 -6.11
C TRP A 11 6.61 4.74 -4.85
N GLU A 12 7.73 4.01 -4.98
CA GLU A 12 8.54 3.62 -3.82
C GLU A 12 9.24 4.85 -3.21
N SER A 13 9.73 5.78 -4.03
CA SER A 13 10.27 7.06 -3.54
C SER A 13 9.24 7.90 -2.78
N MET A 14 7.96 7.81 -3.13
CA MET A 14 6.89 8.48 -2.38
C MET A 14 6.75 7.92 -0.95
N LEU A 15 7.00 6.63 -0.74
CA LEU A 15 7.01 6.02 0.60
C LEU A 15 8.18 6.53 1.44
N CYS A 16 9.35 6.70 0.83
CA CYS A 16 10.51 7.31 1.51
C CYS A 16 10.19 8.75 1.97
N LEU A 17 9.60 9.57 1.09
CA LEU A 17 9.17 10.92 1.45
C LEU A 17 8.09 10.92 2.54
N ALA A 18 7.14 9.98 2.47
CA ALA A 18 6.14 9.80 3.52
C ALA A 18 6.78 9.51 4.88
N ASN A 19 7.84 8.69 4.90
CA ASN A 19 8.58 8.40 6.13
C ASN A 19 9.19 9.69 6.69
N VAL A 20 9.89 10.48 5.86
CA VAL A 20 10.52 11.73 6.29
C VAL A 20 9.50 12.71 6.87
N CYS A 21 8.32 12.81 6.27
CA CYS A 21 7.27 13.73 6.69
C CYS A 21 6.50 13.28 7.95
N LEU A 22 6.46 11.98 8.23
CA LEU A 22 5.72 11.43 9.36
C LEU A 22 6.58 11.41 10.64
N LYS A 23 5.96 11.77 11.75
CA LYS A 23 6.54 11.55 13.09
C LYS A 23 6.65 10.04 13.37
N PRO A 24 7.60 9.59 14.20
CA PRO A 24 7.61 8.23 14.74
C PRO A 24 6.23 7.86 15.32
N GLY A 25 5.73 6.67 15.00
CA GLY A 25 4.36 6.24 15.35
C GLY A 25 3.24 6.87 14.52
N GLY A 26 3.56 7.72 13.55
CA GLY A 26 2.59 8.34 12.64
C GLY A 26 1.95 7.31 11.70
N MET A 27 0.66 7.51 11.39
CA MET A 27 -0.08 6.63 10.50
C MET A 27 -0.04 7.11 9.05
N LEU A 28 0.15 6.15 8.15
CA LEU A 28 0.04 6.30 6.71
C LEU A 28 -1.18 5.50 6.22
N PHE A 29 -2.06 6.17 5.49
CA PHE A 29 -3.21 5.57 4.82
C PHE A 29 -2.96 5.58 3.32
N ILE A 30 -3.14 4.44 2.66
CA ILE A 30 -2.96 4.27 1.22
C ILE A 30 -4.21 3.63 0.64
N THR A 31 -4.81 4.21 -0.39
CA THR A 31 -5.84 3.54 -1.21
C THR A 31 -5.40 3.47 -2.66
N THR A 32 -5.66 2.33 -3.31
CA THR A 32 -5.36 2.13 -4.74
C THR A 32 -6.17 0.96 -5.30
N LEU A 33 -6.30 0.91 -6.63
CA LEU A 33 -6.82 -0.25 -7.34
C LEU A 33 -5.84 -1.44 -7.27
N ASN A 34 -6.40 -2.65 -7.10
CA ASN A 34 -5.60 -3.87 -7.04
C ASN A 34 -5.31 -4.39 -8.45
N GLN A 35 -4.12 -4.93 -8.69
CA GLN A 35 -3.76 -5.58 -9.95
C GLN A 35 -4.32 -7.01 -10.04
N THR A 36 -5.64 -7.15 -10.08
CA THR A 36 -6.27 -8.46 -10.29
C THR A 36 -6.96 -8.53 -11.65
N ARG A 37 -7.17 -9.75 -12.16
CA ARG A 37 -7.99 -9.94 -13.36
C ARG A 37 -9.43 -9.47 -13.15
N THR A 38 -9.92 -9.49 -11.92
CA THR A 38 -11.25 -9.03 -11.54
C THR A 38 -11.35 -7.51 -11.61
N SER A 39 -10.36 -6.75 -11.14
CA SER A 39 -10.34 -5.29 -11.26
C SER A 39 -10.23 -4.86 -12.72
N PHE A 40 -9.51 -5.61 -13.56
CA PHE A 40 -9.50 -5.40 -15.00
C PHE A 40 -10.89 -5.57 -15.62
N LEU A 41 -11.57 -6.69 -15.34
CA LEU A 41 -12.84 -7.01 -15.98
C LEU A 41 -14.01 -6.17 -15.45
N LEU A 42 -14.13 -5.98 -14.14
CA LEU A 42 -15.22 -5.22 -13.52
C LEU A 42 -14.91 -3.72 -13.43
N GLY A 43 -13.67 -3.33 -13.16
CA GLY A 43 -13.28 -1.93 -13.02
C GLY A 43 -13.05 -1.26 -14.37
N VAL A 44 -12.21 -1.86 -15.21
CA VAL A 44 -11.83 -1.25 -16.50
C VAL A 44 -12.83 -1.59 -17.59
N VAL A 45 -13.09 -2.87 -17.84
CA VAL A 45 -13.95 -3.29 -18.97
C VAL A 45 -15.41 -2.90 -18.73
N ALA A 46 -15.97 -3.16 -17.56
CA ALA A 46 -17.37 -2.79 -17.32
C ALA A 46 -17.59 -1.27 -17.27
N ALA A 47 -16.69 -0.48 -16.66
CA ALA A 47 -16.88 0.97 -16.55
C ALA A 47 -16.57 1.73 -17.87
N GLU A 48 -15.49 1.36 -18.58
CA GLU A 48 -15.06 2.07 -19.80
C GLU A 48 -15.73 1.53 -21.07
N TYR A 49 -15.95 0.22 -21.17
CA TYR A 49 -16.42 -0.41 -22.41
C TYR A 49 -17.91 -0.77 -22.40
N VAL A 50 -18.49 -1.09 -21.23
CA VAL A 50 -19.90 -1.50 -21.13
C VAL A 50 -20.80 -0.33 -20.72
N LEU A 51 -20.46 0.35 -19.63
CA LEU A 51 -21.29 1.44 -19.08
C LEU A 51 -20.96 2.81 -19.66
N GLY A 52 -19.77 2.99 -20.25
CA GLY A 52 -19.35 4.24 -20.90
C GLY A 52 -19.25 5.44 -19.98
N ILE A 53 -19.11 5.22 -18.67
CA ILE A 53 -19.06 6.28 -17.65
C ILE A 53 -17.69 6.99 -17.68
N ILE A 54 -16.65 6.29 -18.13
CA ILE A 54 -15.25 6.73 -18.08
C ILE A 54 -14.64 6.60 -19.49
N PRO A 55 -13.83 7.57 -19.96
CA PRO A 55 -13.15 7.49 -21.25
C PRO A 55 -12.29 6.22 -21.37
N ARG A 56 -12.22 5.65 -22.57
CA ARG A 56 -11.43 4.44 -22.82
C ARG A 56 -9.93 4.70 -22.63
N GLY A 57 -9.25 3.77 -21.96
CA GLY A 57 -7.81 3.84 -21.70
C GLY A 57 -7.46 4.73 -20.51
N THR A 58 -8.42 5.03 -19.64
CA THR A 58 -8.17 5.82 -18.41
C THR A 58 -7.45 4.98 -17.36
N HIS A 59 -7.76 3.69 -17.26
CA HIS A 59 -7.10 2.77 -16.33
C HIS A 59 -6.08 1.87 -17.03
N ASP A 60 -4.80 2.08 -16.72
CA ASP A 60 -3.72 1.20 -17.14
C ASP A 60 -3.50 0.11 -16.10
N TRP A 61 -4.05 -1.07 -16.35
CA TRP A 61 -3.99 -2.22 -15.45
C TRP A 61 -2.56 -2.64 -15.07
N TYR A 62 -1.57 -2.33 -15.91
CA TYR A 62 -0.17 -2.63 -15.61
C TYR A 62 0.41 -1.72 -14.52
N LYS A 63 -0.24 -0.59 -14.22
CA LYS A 63 0.17 0.35 -13.17
C LYS A 63 -0.43 0.06 -11.80
N PHE A 64 -1.42 -0.83 -11.73
CA PHE A 64 -1.99 -1.25 -10.46
C PHE A 64 -0.96 -1.99 -9.61
N ILE A 65 -1.05 -1.80 -8.31
CA ILE A 65 -0.04 -2.31 -7.36
C ILE A 65 -0.64 -3.46 -6.57
N GLU A 66 -0.01 -4.62 -6.62
CA GLU A 66 -0.40 -5.75 -5.79
C GLU A 66 -0.17 -5.44 -4.29
N PRO A 67 -1.12 -5.77 -3.39
CA PRO A 67 -1.00 -5.48 -1.96
C PRO A 67 0.26 -6.07 -1.31
N SER A 68 0.71 -7.23 -1.77
CA SER A 68 1.93 -7.90 -1.27
C SER A 68 3.18 -7.07 -1.58
N ARG A 69 3.28 -6.55 -2.82
CA ARG A 69 4.36 -5.67 -3.27
C ARG A 69 4.38 -4.35 -2.49
N LEU A 70 3.20 -3.75 -2.26
CA LEU A 70 3.10 -2.54 -1.46
C LEU A 70 3.53 -2.77 -0.01
N GLN A 71 3.07 -3.85 0.62
CA GLN A 71 3.48 -4.21 1.99
C GLN A 71 4.98 -4.41 2.11
N GLY A 72 5.59 -5.12 1.15
CA GLY A 72 7.04 -5.32 1.11
C GLY A 72 7.79 -3.99 1.01
N ALA A 73 7.34 -3.08 0.15
CA ALA A 73 7.94 -1.75 0.02
C ALA A 73 7.78 -0.90 1.29
N LEU A 74 6.63 -0.96 1.96
CA LEU A 74 6.41 -0.26 3.24
C LEU A 74 7.37 -0.73 4.32
N ILE A 75 7.55 -2.05 4.46
CA ILE A 75 8.49 -2.62 5.43
C ILE A 75 9.91 -2.14 5.15
N ARG A 76 10.36 -2.18 3.89
CA ARG A 76 11.68 -1.66 3.49
C ARG A 76 11.87 -0.17 3.79
N ASN A 77 10.78 0.60 3.81
CA ASN A 77 10.78 2.04 4.06
C ASN A 77 10.45 2.39 5.52
N GLY A 78 10.62 1.48 6.48
CA GLY A 78 10.43 1.79 7.91
C GLY A 78 8.97 1.98 8.32
N PHE A 79 8.05 1.26 7.66
CA PHE A 79 6.65 1.20 8.06
C PHE A 79 6.27 -0.22 8.45
N ARG A 80 5.39 -0.33 9.44
CA ARG A 80 4.72 -1.56 9.81
C ARG A 80 3.29 -1.57 9.25
N PRO A 81 2.97 -2.41 8.25
CA PRO A 81 1.60 -2.60 7.81
C PRO A 81 0.71 -3.04 8.97
N HIS A 82 -0.48 -2.46 9.08
CA HIS A 82 -1.40 -2.69 10.18
C HIS A 82 -2.71 -3.34 9.71
N GLN A 83 -3.36 -2.74 8.70
CA GLN A 83 -4.64 -3.25 8.19
C GLN A 83 -4.70 -3.16 6.67
N LEU A 84 -5.39 -4.12 6.07
CA LEU A 84 -5.66 -4.17 4.64
C LEU A 84 -7.13 -4.55 4.43
N LEU A 85 -7.90 -3.64 3.85
CA LEU A 85 -9.35 -3.79 3.62
C LEU A 85 -9.69 -3.39 2.20
N GLY A 86 -10.67 -4.04 1.58
CA GLY A 86 -11.28 -3.57 0.34
C GLY A 86 -12.49 -2.67 0.61
N LEU A 87 -12.86 -1.87 -0.39
CA LEU A 87 -14.18 -1.23 -0.47
C LEU A 87 -15.02 -1.90 -1.54
N THR A 88 -16.27 -2.21 -1.20
CA THR A 88 -17.28 -2.67 -2.15
C THR A 88 -18.47 -1.73 -2.15
N TYR A 89 -19.04 -1.53 -3.33
CA TYR A 89 -20.25 -0.74 -3.51
C TYR A 89 -21.46 -1.68 -3.68
N ASN A 90 -22.43 -1.56 -2.79
CA ASN A 90 -23.70 -2.27 -2.92
C ASN A 90 -24.69 -1.40 -3.69
N ILE A 91 -24.99 -1.80 -4.93
CA ILE A 91 -25.91 -1.08 -5.83
C ILE A 91 -27.35 -1.14 -5.31
N LEU A 92 -27.75 -2.26 -4.68
CA LEU A 92 -29.12 -2.45 -4.20
C LEU A 92 -29.44 -1.56 -2.99
N THR A 93 -28.47 -1.41 -2.09
CA THR A 93 -28.63 -0.56 -0.90
C THR A 93 -28.03 0.83 -1.08
N ASN A 94 -27.40 1.10 -2.23
CA ASN A 94 -26.71 2.34 -2.59
C ASN A 94 -25.71 2.80 -1.51
N GLN A 95 -24.94 1.85 -0.96
CA GLN A 95 -24.03 2.09 0.16
C GLN A 95 -22.65 1.47 -0.08
N TRP A 96 -21.63 2.13 0.45
CA TRP A 96 -20.26 1.63 0.50
C TRP A 96 -20.02 0.86 1.79
N SER A 97 -19.38 -0.31 1.66
CA SER A 97 -19.03 -1.15 2.80
C SER A 97 -17.56 -1.58 2.73
N TRP A 98 -16.94 -1.66 3.90
CA TRP A 98 -15.64 -2.31 4.07
C TRP A 98 -15.78 -3.82 3.89
N THR A 99 -14.82 -4.44 3.21
CA THR A 99 -14.81 -5.88 2.94
C THR A 99 -13.40 -6.43 3.07
N SER A 100 -13.28 -7.74 3.36
CA SER A 100 -12.00 -8.45 3.23
C SER A 100 -11.66 -8.79 1.78
N ASN A 101 -12.58 -8.56 0.84
CA ASN A 101 -12.37 -8.83 -0.56
C ASN A 101 -11.54 -7.70 -1.23
N LEU A 102 -10.33 -8.03 -1.65
CA LEU A 102 -9.39 -7.10 -2.27
C LEU A 102 -9.44 -7.14 -3.80
N CYS A 103 -10.42 -7.81 -4.41
CA CYS A 103 -10.43 -8.07 -5.86
C CYS A 103 -10.39 -6.79 -6.70
N ILE A 104 -10.97 -5.68 -6.24
CA ILE A 104 -11.09 -4.45 -7.05
C ILE A 104 -10.13 -3.38 -6.56
N ASN A 105 -10.19 -3.05 -5.27
CA ASN A 105 -9.40 -2.00 -4.65
C ASN A 105 -9.02 -2.43 -3.23
N TYR A 106 -8.11 -1.67 -2.62
CA TYR A 106 -7.80 -1.82 -1.22
C TYR A 106 -7.38 -0.50 -0.59
N ALA A 107 -7.65 -0.40 0.71
CA ALA A 107 -7.13 0.56 1.65
C ALA A 107 -6.16 -0.17 2.58
N LEU A 108 -4.91 0.28 2.61
CA LEU A 108 -3.86 -0.18 3.48
C LEU A 108 -3.54 0.90 4.51
N THR A 109 -3.45 0.51 5.77
CA THR A 109 -2.91 1.35 6.85
C THR A 109 -1.57 0.82 7.30
N ALA A 110 -0.62 1.73 7.53
CA ALA A 110 0.70 1.40 8.04
C ALA A 110 1.14 2.44 9.08
N VAL A 111 1.95 2.02 10.04
CA VAL A 111 2.48 2.90 11.09
C VAL A 111 3.97 3.05 10.87
N LYS A 112 4.49 4.28 10.87
CA LYS A 112 5.93 4.53 10.84
C LYS A 112 6.55 3.90 12.09
N THR A 113 7.52 3.00 11.89
CA THR A 113 8.24 2.40 13.00
C THR A 113 8.98 3.50 13.75
N GLU A 114 9.08 3.38 15.07
CA GLU A 114 10.02 4.20 15.81
C GLU A 114 11.41 3.91 15.25
N ASP A 115 12.25 4.94 15.11
CA ASP A 115 13.66 4.71 14.80
C ASP A 115 14.17 3.78 15.90
N GLU A 116 14.43 2.53 15.54
CA GLU A 116 15.15 1.62 16.40
C GLU A 116 16.48 2.34 16.64
N LYS A 117 16.64 2.94 17.83
CA LYS A 117 17.96 3.42 18.26
C LYS A 117 18.85 2.21 18.05
N LEU A 118 19.74 2.32 17.07
CA LEU A 118 20.79 1.37 16.83
C LEU A 118 21.68 1.44 18.07
N GLU A 119 21.30 0.75 19.13
CA GLU A 119 22.11 0.59 20.33
C GLU A 119 23.39 -0.11 19.83
N PRO A 120 24.57 0.52 19.97
CA PRO A 120 25.80 -0.08 19.49
C PRO A 120 25.96 -1.43 20.20
N SER A 121 26.21 -2.47 19.41
CA SER A 121 26.46 -3.82 19.94
C SER A 121 27.52 -3.73 21.05
N PRO A 122 27.26 -4.31 22.24
CA PRO A 122 28.20 -4.21 23.34
C PRO A 122 29.56 -4.77 22.91
N PRO A 123 30.67 -4.14 23.31
CA PRO A 123 31.99 -4.56 22.88
C PRO A 123 32.22 -6.02 23.27
N GLU A 124 32.64 -6.80 22.28
CA GLU A 124 33.02 -8.20 22.42
C GLU A 124 34.07 -8.29 23.54
N LYS A 125 33.73 -8.98 24.64
CA LYS A 125 34.67 -9.19 25.73
C LYS A 125 35.76 -10.14 25.23
N SER A 126 36.91 -9.59 24.86
CA SER A 126 38.16 -10.34 24.77
C SER A 126 38.48 -10.89 26.17
N GLY A 127 38.17 -12.17 26.39
CA GLY A 127 38.54 -12.88 27.61
C GLY A 127 40.07 -12.93 27.76
N PRO A 128 40.61 -12.84 28.98
CA PRO A 128 42.04 -12.92 29.19
C PRO A 128 42.52 -14.35 28.92
N ASN A 129 43.53 -14.46 28.05
CA ASN A 129 44.29 -15.67 27.83
C ASN A 129 45.23 -15.83 29.04
N GLU A 130 44.82 -16.58 30.05
CA GLU A 130 45.72 -17.01 31.14
C GLU A 130 46.39 -18.32 30.72
N GLN A 131 47.73 -18.26 30.65
CA GLN A 131 48.65 -19.40 30.60
C GLN A 131 48.99 -19.84 32.02
#